data_AF-H1W4F3-F1
#
_entry.id   AF-H1W4F3-F1
#
_cell.length_a   1.000
_cell.length_b   1.000
_cell.length_c   1.000
_cell.angle_alpha   90.00
_cell.angle_beta   90.00
_cell.angle_gamma   90.00
#
_symmetry.space_group_name_H-M   'P 1'
#
loop_
_entity.id
_entity.type
_entity.pdbx_description
1 polymer ?
#
loop_
_entity_poly.entity_id
_entity_poly.type
_entity_poly.pdbx_seq_one_letter_code
_entity_poly.pdbx_strand_id
1 'polypeptide(L)'
;MGAGTDPLPLTQDAIAQSEKGLTPQQEPLSEQSSLVLTLIDSLPFLPLPLVEDWMTLTAQAMNEIANPAMRQPVKDRFWEVLVSGEMDVERATIGVAWWTTKGGRELVVGRDAQQVPMMSGAILDESKSSRL
;
A
#
# COMPACT_ATOMS: atom_id res chain seq x y z
N MET A 1 -2.84 4.65 -15.60
CA MET A 1 -4.21 5.22 -15.51
C MET A 1 -4.13 6.74 -15.74
N GLY A 2 -5.16 7.38 -16.27
CA GLY A 2 -5.14 8.80 -16.69
C GLY A 2 -5.84 9.79 -15.73
N ALA A 3 -5.94 9.47 -14.45
CA ALA A 3 -6.59 10.32 -13.45
C ALA A 3 -5.71 11.52 -13.05
N GLY A 4 -6.31 12.67 -12.72
CA GLY A 4 -5.58 13.86 -12.32
C GLY A 4 -4.74 13.64 -11.06
N THR A 5 -3.49 14.14 -11.08
CA THR A 5 -2.58 14.08 -9.93
C THR A 5 -2.57 15.37 -9.12
N ASP A 6 -3.21 16.43 -9.64
CA ASP A 6 -3.31 17.72 -8.96
C ASP A 6 -4.16 17.61 -7.69
N PRO A 7 -3.85 18.38 -6.64
CA PRO A 7 -4.67 18.42 -5.44
C PRO A 7 -6.11 18.84 -5.78
N LEU A 8 -7.07 18.12 -5.21
CA LEU A 8 -8.47 18.45 -5.30
C LEU A 8 -8.73 19.82 -4.64
N PRO A 9 -9.69 20.59 -5.18
CA PRO A 9 -10.10 21.83 -4.55
C PRO A 9 -10.62 21.58 -3.14
N LEU A 10 -10.44 22.57 -2.26
CA LEU A 10 -11.00 22.53 -0.92
C LEU A 10 -12.52 22.40 -0.99
N THR A 11 -13.08 21.58 -0.09
CA THR A 11 -14.52 21.49 0.08
C THR A 11 -15.09 22.79 0.67
N GLN A 12 -16.37 23.07 0.44
CA GLN A 12 -17.02 24.27 1.00
C GLN A 12 -16.92 24.32 2.54
N ASP A 13 -16.98 23.17 3.20
CA ASP A 13 -16.81 23.06 4.64
C ASP A 13 -15.38 23.41 5.10
N ALA A 14 -14.36 22.94 4.37
CA ALA A 14 -12.96 23.29 4.66
C ALA A 14 -12.71 24.79 4.46
N ILE A 15 -13.33 25.40 3.44
CA ILE A 15 -13.28 26.85 3.22
C ILE A 15 -13.95 27.57 4.40
N ALA A 16 -15.15 27.17 4.81
CA ALA A 16 -15.85 27.78 5.95
C ALA A 16 -15.12 27.61 7.29
N GLN A 17 -14.38 26.51 7.47
CA GLN A 17 -13.50 26.31 8.63
C GLN A 17 -12.30 27.27 8.61
N SER A 18 -11.66 27.43 7.45
CA SER A 18 -10.56 28.38 7.27
C SER A 18 -10.99 29.83 7.55
N GLU A 19 -12.20 30.22 7.13
CA GLU A 19 -12.78 31.53 7.42
C GLU A 19 -13.06 31.76 8.92
N LYS A 20 -13.34 30.69 9.66
CA LYS A 20 -13.50 30.70 11.12
C LYS A 20 -12.17 30.66 11.88
N GLY A 21 -11.03 30.72 11.17
CA GLY A 21 -9.69 30.64 11.77
C GLY A 21 -9.30 29.23 12.24
N LEU A 22 -10.05 28.20 11.84
CA LEU A 22 -9.71 26.80 12.09
C LEU A 22 -8.81 26.32 10.94
N THR A 23 -7.72 25.61 11.23
CA THR A 23 -6.93 24.94 10.20
C THR A 23 -7.77 23.82 9.58
N PRO A 24 -8.14 23.91 8.29
CA PRO A 24 -8.89 22.84 7.65
C PRO A 24 -8.04 21.57 7.65
N GLN A 25 -8.54 20.52 8.29
CA GLN A 25 -7.89 19.21 8.37
C GLN A 25 -8.17 18.40 7.10
N GLN A 26 -8.12 19.05 5.92
CA GLN A 26 -8.32 18.36 4.65
C GLN A 26 -6.97 17.81 4.21
N GLU A 27 -6.81 16.48 4.27
CA GLU A 27 -5.65 15.82 3.72
C GLU A 27 -5.56 16.10 2.21
N PRO A 28 -4.36 16.37 1.67
CA PRO A 28 -4.21 16.63 0.25
C PRO A 28 -4.54 15.34 -0.51
N LEU A 29 -5.71 15.32 -1.16
CA LEU A 29 -6.14 14.24 -2.05
C LEU A 29 -6.11 14.75 -3.49
N SER A 30 -5.69 13.91 -4.42
CA SER A 30 -5.89 14.05 -5.87
C SER A 30 -7.02 13.15 -6.36
N GLU A 31 -7.46 13.34 -7.61
CA GLU A 31 -8.40 12.40 -8.26
C GLU A 31 -7.85 10.97 -8.25
N GLN A 32 -6.56 10.80 -8.56
CA GLN A 32 -5.90 9.50 -8.51
C GLN A 32 -5.98 8.87 -7.12
N SER A 33 -5.65 9.61 -6.05
CA SER A 33 -5.72 9.06 -4.69
C SER A 33 -7.15 8.72 -4.27
N SER A 34 -8.13 9.51 -4.71
CA SER A 34 -9.55 9.29 -4.43
C SER A 34 -10.07 8.04 -5.14
N LEU A 35 -9.62 7.80 -6.39
CA LEU A 35 -9.90 6.56 -7.10
C LEU A 35 -9.35 5.36 -6.32
N VAL A 36 -8.10 5.43 -5.85
CA VAL A 36 -7.50 4.33 -5.08
C VAL A 36 -8.22 4.11 -3.75
N LEU A 37 -8.61 5.17 -3.03
CA LEU A 37 -9.46 5.04 -1.82
C LEU A 37 -10.77 4.31 -2.13
N THR A 38 -11.39 4.62 -3.27
CA THR A 38 -12.61 3.92 -3.70
C THR A 38 -12.36 2.43 -3.96
N LEU A 39 -11.20 2.08 -4.53
CA LEU A 39 -10.82 0.67 -4.68
C LEU A 39 -10.67 0.00 -3.31
N ILE A 40 -10.08 0.67 -2.33
CA ILE A 40 -9.91 0.16 -0.97
C ILE A 40 -11.27 -0.09 -0.31
N ASP A 41 -12.16 0.90 -0.35
CA ASP A 41 -13.47 0.82 0.30
C ASP A 41 -14.39 -0.25 -0.31
N SER A 42 -14.10 -0.70 -1.54
CA SER A 42 -14.82 -1.83 -2.15
C SER A 42 -14.39 -3.21 -1.66
N LEU A 43 -13.21 -3.35 -1.04
CA LEU A 43 -12.63 -4.65 -0.63
C LEU A 43 -13.60 -5.54 0.18
N PRO A 44 -14.34 -5.01 1.19
CA PRO A 44 -15.29 -5.81 1.96
C PRO A 44 -16.48 -6.35 1.13
N PHE A 45 -16.74 -5.76 -0.03
CA PHE A 45 -17.94 -6.03 -0.83
C PHE A 45 -17.66 -6.89 -2.07
N LEU A 46 -16.39 -7.20 -2.37
CA LEU A 46 -16.01 -7.96 -3.55
C LEU A 46 -16.41 -9.43 -3.46
N PRO A 47 -16.79 -10.09 -4.57
CA PRO A 47 -16.86 -11.54 -4.62
C PRO A 47 -15.52 -12.18 -4.21
N LEU A 48 -15.56 -13.23 -3.39
CA LEU A 48 -14.36 -13.90 -2.86
C LEU A 48 -13.29 -14.21 -3.92
N PRO A 49 -13.62 -14.71 -5.13
CA PRO A 49 -12.61 -15.03 -6.15
C PRO A 49 -11.81 -13.82 -6.65
N LEU A 50 -12.30 -12.60 -6.44
CA LEU A 50 -11.68 -11.37 -6.94
C LEU A 50 -10.86 -10.63 -5.88
N VAL A 51 -11.00 -11.00 -4.59
CA VAL A 51 -10.40 -10.24 -3.48
C VAL A 51 -8.89 -10.14 -3.64
N GLU A 52 -8.21 -11.25 -3.94
CA GLU A 52 -6.75 -11.28 -4.04
C GLU A 52 -6.21 -10.43 -5.20
N ASP A 53 -6.78 -10.59 -6.38
CA ASP A 53 -6.39 -9.82 -7.56
C ASP A 53 -6.67 -8.34 -7.34
N TRP A 54 -7.78 -8.01 -6.69
CA TRP A 54 -8.13 -6.65 -6.36
C TRP A 54 -7.20 -6.02 -5.32
N MET A 55 -6.81 -6.76 -4.28
CA MET A 55 -5.81 -6.31 -3.31
C MET A 55 -4.48 -6.01 -4.00
N THR A 56 -4.06 -6.89 -4.92
CA THR A 56 -2.86 -6.70 -5.74
C THR A 56 -2.95 -5.44 -6.60
N LEU A 57 -4.06 -5.29 -7.33
CA LEU A 57 -4.32 -4.13 -8.18
C LEU A 57 -4.33 -2.83 -7.37
N THR A 58 -5.00 -2.83 -6.21
CA THR A 58 -5.11 -1.67 -5.33
C THR A 58 -3.74 -1.29 -4.77
N ALA A 59 -2.92 -2.26 -4.34
CA ALA A 59 -1.56 -2.00 -3.87
C ALA A 59 -0.67 -1.42 -4.98
N GLN A 60 -0.80 -1.91 -6.21
CA GLN A 60 -0.08 -1.37 -7.37
C GLN A 60 -0.52 0.07 -7.68
N ALA A 61 -1.83 0.32 -7.77
CA ALA A 61 -2.37 1.66 -8.03
C ALA A 61 -1.98 2.67 -6.94
N MET A 62 -1.95 2.24 -5.68
CA MET A 62 -1.45 3.05 -4.56
C MET A 62 0.02 3.43 -4.73
N ASN A 63 0.87 2.52 -5.22
CA ASN A 63 2.29 2.81 -5.46
C ASN A 63 2.52 3.80 -6.62
N GLU A 64 1.58 3.90 -7.56
CA GLU A 64 1.61 4.88 -8.67
C GLU A 64 1.34 6.31 -8.22
N ILE A 65 0.83 6.54 -7.00
CA ILE A 65 0.60 7.91 -6.47
C ILE A 65 1.95 8.57 -6.23
N ALA A 66 2.36 9.52 -7.08
CA ALA A 66 3.71 10.08 -7.06
C ALA A 66 4.04 10.87 -5.78
N ASN A 67 3.07 11.63 -5.25
CA ASN A 67 3.27 12.45 -4.06
C ASN A 67 3.17 11.60 -2.78
N PRO A 68 4.24 11.46 -1.99
CA PRO A 68 4.21 10.67 -0.75
C PRO A 68 3.19 11.17 0.27
N ALA A 69 2.95 12.49 0.35
CA ALA A 69 1.98 13.07 1.27
C ALA A 69 0.53 12.72 0.91
N MET A 70 0.25 12.47 -0.38
CA MET A 70 -1.07 11.98 -0.84
C MET A 70 -1.17 10.46 -0.76
N ARG A 71 -0.04 9.75 -0.84
CA ARG A 71 0.00 8.29 -0.75
C ARG A 71 -0.19 7.79 0.69
N GLN A 72 0.29 8.54 1.69
CA GLN A 72 0.26 8.10 3.08
C GLN A 72 -1.16 7.85 3.60
N PRO A 73 -2.13 8.77 3.45
CA PRO A 73 -3.52 8.51 3.83
C PRO A 73 -4.13 7.27 3.18
N VAL A 74 -3.79 7.03 1.91
CA VAL A 74 -4.26 5.86 1.15
C VAL A 74 -3.69 4.57 1.73
N LYS A 75 -2.40 4.57 2.13
CA LYS A 75 -1.78 3.44 2.84
C LYS A 75 -2.42 3.20 4.20
N ASP A 76 -2.71 4.26 4.93
CA ASP A 76 -3.32 4.16 6.27
C ASP A 76 -4.73 3.57 6.17
N ARG A 77 -5.54 4.01 5.21
CA ARG A 77 -6.86 3.42 4.94
C ARG A 77 -6.78 1.96 4.48
N PHE A 78 -5.82 1.63 3.61
CA PHE A 78 -5.58 0.24 3.20
C PHE A 78 -5.28 -0.65 4.41
N TRP A 79 -4.42 -0.16 5.32
CA TRP A 79 -4.09 -0.88 6.54
C TRP A 79 -5.30 -1.03 7.48
N GLU A 80 -6.07 0.05 7.66
CA GLU A 80 -7.27 0.06 8.49
C GLU A 80 -8.24 -1.04 8.06
N VAL A 81 -8.59 -1.13 6.77
CA VAL A 81 -9.51 -2.16 6.25
C VAL A 81 -9.05 -3.58 6.58
N LEU A 82 -7.74 -3.83 6.60
CA LEU A 82 -7.18 -5.15 6.93
C LEU A 82 -7.26 -5.50 8.42
N VAL A 83 -7.28 -4.51 9.32
CA VAL A 83 -7.15 -4.73 10.77
C VAL A 83 -8.39 -4.34 11.57
N SER A 84 -9.29 -3.51 11.03
CA SER A 84 -10.47 -2.97 11.71
C SER A 84 -11.62 -3.97 11.84
N GLY A 85 -11.56 -5.09 11.10
CA GLY A 85 -12.64 -6.07 11.05
C GLY A 85 -13.76 -5.72 10.05
N GLU A 86 -13.52 -4.75 9.15
CA GLU A 86 -14.42 -4.46 8.02
C GLU A 86 -14.58 -5.66 7.07
N MET A 87 -13.56 -6.51 6.98
CA MET A 87 -13.61 -7.76 6.22
C MET A 87 -14.20 -8.90 7.07
N ASP A 88 -15.12 -9.66 6.49
CA ASP A 88 -15.55 -10.93 7.08
C ASP A 88 -14.42 -11.96 7.09
N VAL A 89 -14.65 -13.08 7.79
CA VAL A 89 -13.63 -14.12 8.02
C VAL A 89 -13.06 -14.71 6.73
N GLU A 90 -13.89 -14.94 5.70
CA GLU A 90 -13.43 -15.56 4.46
C GLU A 90 -12.52 -14.60 3.67
N ARG A 91 -12.94 -13.33 3.56
CA ARG A 91 -12.13 -12.28 2.91
C ARG A 91 -10.84 -12.02 3.68
N ALA A 92 -10.90 -11.93 5.01
CA ALA A 92 -9.72 -11.72 5.85
C ALA A 92 -8.71 -12.86 5.71
N THR A 93 -9.18 -14.11 5.59
CA THR A 93 -8.32 -15.27 5.35
C THR A 93 -7.54 -15.15 4.04
N ILE A 94 -8.20 -14.69 2.96
CA ILE A 94 -7.55 -14.39 1.68
C ILE A 94 -6.52 -13.27 1.87
N GLY A 95 -6.89 -12.19 2.56
CA GLY A 95 -6.01 -11.05 2.82
C GLY A 95 -4.74 -11.43 3.58
N VAL A 96 -4.86 -12.27 4.62
CA VAL A 96 -3.70 -12.77 5.38
C VAL A 96 -2.81 -13.66 4.51
N ALA A 97 -3.38 -14.57 3.73
CA ALA A 97 -2.61 -15.42 2.82
C ALA A 97 -1.85 -14.58 1.78
N TRP A 98 -2.52 -13.59 1.20
CA TRP A 98 -1.94 -12.67 0.24
C TRP A 98 -0.77 -11.86 0.85
N TRP A 99 -0.99 -11.30 2.05
CA TRP A 99 0.00 -10.50 2.76
C TRP A 99 1.25 -11.32 3.12
N THR A 100 1.08 -12.55 3.59
CA THR A 100 2.16 -13.35 4.19
C THR A 100 2.91 -14.24 3.19
N THR A 101 2.23 -14.73 2.16
CA THR A 101 2.79 -15.76 1.26
C THR A 101 2.82 -15.36 -0.21
N LYS A 102 2.03 -14.36 -0.62
CA LYS A 102 1.88 -13.99 -2.04
C LYS A 102 2.52 -12.66 -2.43
N GLY A 103 3.35 -12.10 -1.55
CA GLY A 103 4.09 -10.88 -1.83
C GLY A 103 3.32 -9.58 -1.56
N GLY A 104 2.14 -9.66 -0.94
CA GLY A 104 1.29 -8.49 -0.70
C GLY A 104 1.94 -7.48 0.25
N ARG A 105 2.64 -7.96 1.27
CA ARG A 105 3.39 -7.10 2.19
C ARG A 105 4.44 -6.26 1.45
N GLU A 106 5.20 -6.86 0.55
CA GLU A 106 6.26 -6.19 -0.22
C GLU A 106 5.68 -5.17 -1.19
N LEU A 107 4.49 -5.42 -1.71
CA LEU A 107 3.77 -4.45 -2.54
C LEU A 107 3.34 -3.22 -1.72
N VAL A 108 2.94 -3.37 -0.45
CA VAL A 108 2.41 -2.25 0.36
C VAL A 108 3.51 -1.49 1.11
N VAL A 109 4.41 -2.23 1.76
CA VAL A 109 5.50 -1.66 2.59
C VAL A 109 6.68 -1.25 1.71
N GLY A 110 6.82 -1.84 0.52
CA GLY A 110 8.04 -1.79 -0.25
C GLY A 110 9.02 -2.88 0.18
N ARG A 111 10.01 -3.18 -0.66
CA ARG A 111 11.11 -4.06 -0.27
C ARG A 111 12.02 -3.30 0.68
N ASP A 112 12.12 -3.76 1.92
CA ASP A 112 13.18 -3.30 2.82
C ASP A 112 14.53 -3.51 2.13
N ALA A 113 15.27 -2.43 1.89
CA ALA A 113 16.62 -2.49 1.30
C ALA A 113 17.60 -3.33 2.15
N GLN A 114 17.21 -3.76 3.35
CA GLN A 114 18.00 -4.54 4.29
C GLN A 114 17.91 -6.07 4.08
N GLN A 115 17.02 -6.57 3.21
CA GLN A 115 16.92 -8.00 2.90
C GLN A 115 17.51 -8.35 1.54
N VAL A 116 18.59 -7.66 1.13
CA VAL A 116 19.48 -8.24 0.12
C VAL A 116 19.98 -9.56 0.71
N PRO A 117 19.66 -10.73 0.13
CA PRO A 117 20.15 -11.98 0.67
C PRO A 117 21.67 -11.95 0.59
N MET A 118 22.33 -11.74 1.71
CA MET A 118 23.78 -11.84 1.78
C MET A 118 24.10 -13.31 1.55
N MET A 119 24.48 -13.67 0.32
CA MET A 119 24.88 -15.03 0.00
C MET A 119 26.23 -15.31 0.68
N SER A 120 26.20 -15.84 1.90
CA SER A 120 27.36 -16.46 2.54
C SER A 120 27.70 -17.76 1.80
N GLY A 121 28.35 -17.61 0.65
CA GLY A 121 28.80 -18.69 -0.20
C GLY A 121 30.18 -18.40 -0.75
N ALA A 122 31.17 -18.27 0.13
CA ALA A 122 32.58 -18.34 -0.24
C ALA A 122 33.38 -18.93 0.93
N ILE A 123 33.48 -20.26 0.94
CA ILE A 123 34.60 -20.92 1.64
C ILE A 123 35.78 -20.75 0.69
N LEU A 124 36.70 -19.84 1.03
CA LEU A 124 38.00 -19.77 0.36
C LEU A 124 38.76 -21.04 0.79
N ASP A 125 38.89 -22.02 -0.12
CA ASP A 125 39.70 -23.21 0.14
C ASP A 125 41.18 -22.79 0.10
N GLU A 126 41.72 -22.49 1.28
CA GLU A 126 43.14 -22.18 1.47
C GLU A 126 43.97 -23.46 1.38
N SER A 127 44.74 -23.56 0.29
CA SER A 127 46.14 -24.03 0.31
C SER A 127 46.40 -25.47 0.77
N LYS A 128 46.21 -26.45 -0.12
CA LYS A 128 47.04 -27.68 -0.11
C LYS A 128 48.19 -27.59 -1.11
N SER A 129 49.32 -27.10 -0.62
CA SER A 129 50.65 -27.31 -1.20
C SER A 129 50.98 -28.81 -1.18
N SER A 130 50.84 -29.48 -2.32
CA SER A 130 51.33 -30.86 -2.49
C SER A 130 52.80 -30.83 -2.88
N ARG A 131 53.69 -31.17 -1.93
CA ARG A 131 55.00 -31.74 -2.25
C ARG A 131 54.84 -33.24 -2.31
N LEU A 132 55.16 -33.84 -3.45
CA LEU A 132 55.84 -35.12 -3.65
C LEU A 132 56.09 -35.29 -5.15
#